data_AF-A0A5N6E8X4-F1
#
_entry.id   AF-A0A5N6E8X4-F1
#
_cell.length_a   1.000
_cell.length_b   1.000
_cell.length_c   1.000
_cell.angle_alpha   90.00
_cell.angle_beta   90.00
_cell.angle_gamma   90.00
#
_symmetry.space_group_name_H-M   'P 1'
#
loop_
_entity.id
_entity.type
_entity.pdbx_description
1 polymer ?
#
loop_
_entity_poly.entity_id
_entity_poly.type
_entity_poly.pdbx_seq_one_letter_code
_entity_poly.pdbx_strand_id
1 'polypeptide(L)'
;MPSTSGLHVAIYDDGGVYKHWSLFLDGPTDLEKIILHIMGSSTRYRFEMRNSNARNSSSLLELVYLCHVDNSKINDIKDAAQKMTIHNEAPGYNCQDYILELLDELEEKNIVDRRNQSYKSNRKKVEDKQEGVN
;
A
#
# COMPACT_ATOMS: atom_id res chain seq x y z
N MET A 1 -17.02 -14.68 14.61
CA MET A 1 -15.64 -14.21 14.37
C MET A 1 -15.76 -12.87 13.65
N PRO A 2 -15.03 -11.82 14.05
CA PRO A 2 -14.87 -10.65 13.20
C PRO A 2 -14.27 -11.10 11.87
N SER A 3 -14.85 -10.66 10.75
CA SER A 3 -14.29 -10.92 9.43
C SER A 3 -13.05 -10.05 9.25
N THR A 4 -11.96 -10.64 8.82
CA THR A 4 -10.69 -9.93 8.58
C THR A 4 -10.25 -10.08 7.14
N SER A 5 -9.57 -9.07 6.61
CA SER A 5 -8.99 -9.06 5.27
C SER A 5 -7.47 -8.95 5.35
N GLY A 6 -6.77 -9.56 4.40
CA GLY A 6 -5.31 -9.49 4.34
C GLY A 6 -4.86 -8.12 3.82
N LEU A 7 -3.91 -7.49 4.50
CA LEU A 7 -3.26 -6.26 4.06
C LEU A 7 -1.88 -6.59 3.49
N HIS A 8 -1.58 -6.11 2.29
CA HIS A 8 -0.35 -6.41 1.57
C HIS A 8 0.22 -5.18 0.89
N VAL A 9 1.53 -5.16 0.65
CA VAL A 9 2.14 -4.29 -0.37
C VAL A 9 2.36 -5.12 -1.62
N ALA A 10 1.79 -4.70 -2.73
CA ALA A 10 2.02 -5.29 -4.04
C ALA A 10 3.06 -4.46 -4.81
N ILE A 11 4.08 -5.14 -5.32
CA ILE A 11 5.21 -4.56 -6.03
C ILE A 11 5.18 -5.07 -7.48
N TYR A 12 5.24 -4.15 -8.45
CA TYR A 12 5.13 -4.45 -9.87
C TYR A 12 6.36 -4.00 -10.66
N ASP A 13 6.64 -4.71 -11.75
CA ASP A 13 7.53 -4.26 -12.82
C ASP A 13 6.71 -3.66 -13.96
N ASP A 14 6.55 -2.34 -13.97
CA ASP A 14 5.83 -1.61 -15.01
C ASP A 14 6.77 -1.02 -16.09
N GLY A 15 8.05 -1.40 -16.07
CA GLY A 15 9.08 -0.85 -16.95
C GLY A 15 9.52 0.58 -16.60
N GLY A 16 9.10 1.11 -15.44
CA GLY A 16 9.56 2.37 -14.89
C GLY A 16 11.00 2.33 -14.35
N VAL A 17 11.52 3.51 -13.97
CA VAL A 17 12.85 3.63 -13.31
C VAL A 17 12.86 2.92 -11.95
N TYR A 18 11.74 2.98 -11.25
CA TYR A 18 11.52 2.33 -9.97
C TYR A 18 10.31 1.42 -10.08
N LYS A 19 10.30 0.34 -9.28
CA LYS A 19 9.14 -0.55 -9.19
C LYS A 19 7.92 0.22 -8.68
N HIS A 20 6.76 -0.08 -9.26
CA HIS A 20 5.49 0.50 -8.81
C HIS A 20 4.98 -0.22 -7.57
N TRP A 21 4.57 0.53 -6.55
CA TRP A 21 4.05 -0.02 -5.30
C TRP A 21 2.58 0.37 -5.12
N SER A 22 1.82 -0.54 -4.50
CA SER A 22 0.44 -0.29 -4.08
C SER A 22 0.10 -0.99 -2.78
N LEU A 23 -0.82 -0.43 -2.00
CA LEU A 23 -1.42 -1.13 -0.88
C LEU A 23 -2.61 -1.95 -1.39
N PHE A 24 -2.60 -3.24 -1.07
CA PHE A 24 -3.61 -4.19 -1.52
C PHE A 24 -4.40 -4.74 -0.32
N LEU A 25 -5.71 -4.49 -0.34
CA LEU A 25 -6.69 -5.06 0.57
C LEU A 25 -7.26 -6.33 -0.08
N ASP A 26 -6.98 -7.48 0.52
CA ASP A 26 -7.42 -8.79 0.06
C ASP A 26 -8.74 -9.18 0.74
N GLY A 27 -9.81 -8.50 0.33
CA GLY A 27 -11.16 -8.75 0.83
C GLY A 27 -11.72 -10.13 0.46
N PRO A 28 -12.75 -10.60 1.17
CA PRO A 28 -13.25 -11.97 1.02
C PRO A 28 -13.89 -12.23 -0.35
N THR A 29 -14.46 -11.21 -1.00
CA THR A 29 -14.96 -11.28 -2.38
C THR A 29 -14.08 -10.50 -3.34
N ASP A 30 -14.23 -10.72 -4.65
CA ASP A 30 -13.46 -9.96 -5.66
C ASP A 30 -13.84 -8.47 -5.72
N LEU A 31 -15.07 -8.13 -5.34
CA LEU A 31 -15.52 -6.73 -5.23
C LEU A 31 -14.92 -6.01 -4.02
N GLU A 32 -14.45 -6.76 -3.02
CA GLU A 32 -13.82 -6.25 -1.81
C GLU A 32 -12.28 -6.29 -1.90
N LYS A 33 -11.74 -6.71 -3.04
CA LYS A 33 -10.31 -6.62 -3.34
C LYS A 33 -9.98 -5.26 -3.93
N ILE A 34 -9.13 -4.51 -3.23
CA ILE A 34 -8.93 -3.08 -3.50
C ILE A 34 -7.45 -2.76 -3.53
N ILE A 35 -7.05 -2.04 -4.58
CA ILE A 35 -5.70 -1.49 -4.76
C ILE A 35 -5.78 0.01 -4.49
N LEU A 36 -4.88 0.50 -3.63
CA LEU A 36 -4.70 1.90 -3.28
C LEU A 36 -3.28 2.30 -3.65
N HIS A 37 -3.12 3.33 -4.49
CA HIS A 37 -1.80 3.78 -4.93
C HIS A 37 -1.84 5.21 -5.45
N ILE A 38 -0.66 5.76 -5.76
CA ILE A 38 -0.54 6.96 -6.57
C ILE A 38 -0.08 6.62 -7.98
N MET A 39 -0.64 7.27 -8.98
CA MET A 39 -0.32 7.09 -10.39
C MET A 39 0.17 8.40 -11.00
N GLY A 40 1.04 8.33 -11.98
CA GLY A 40 1.59 9.49 -12.66
C GLY A 40 3.09 9.39 -12.81
N SER A 41 3.74 10.54 -12.96
CA SER A 41 5.18 10.69 -13.04
C SER A 41 5.62 11.74 -12.04
N SER A 42 6.94 11.82 -11.78
CA SER A 42 7.59 12.89 -10.99
C SER A 42 6.83 14.22 -11.03
N THR A 43 6.55 14.76 -9.84
CA THR A 43 5.81 16.01 -9.56
C THR A 43 4.36 16.08 -10.07
N ARG A 44 3.78 14.99 -10.59
CA ARG A 44 2.42 14.93 -11.16
C ARG A 44 1.70 13.62 -10.80
N TYR A 45 1.86 13.18 -9.56
CA TYR A 45 1.14 12.05 -8.99
C TYR A 45 -0.28 12.43 -8.59
N ARG A 46 -1.18 11.46 -8.71
CA ARG A 46 -2.57 11.52 -8.21
C ARG A 46 -2.90 10.22 -7.50
N PHE A 47 -3.75 10.28 -6.50
CA PHE A 47 -4.31 9.09 -5.87
C PHE A 47 -5.25 8.36 -6.84
N GLU A 48 -5.17 7.03 -6.86
CA GLU A 48 -6.14 6.15 -7.50
C GLU A 48 -6.53 5.00 -6.58
N MET A 49 -7.80 4.62 -6.66
CA MET A 49 -8.37 3.44 -6.01
C MET A 49 -9.00 2.55 -7.07
N ARG A 50 -8.69 1.25 -7.04
CA ARG A 50 -9.21 0.28 -8.02
C ARG A 50 -9.78 -0.94 -7.31
N ASN A 51 -10.99 -1.34 -7.66
CA ASN A 51 -11.54 -2.63 -7.26
C ASN A 51 -10.95 -3.71 -8.20
N SER A 52 -9.86 -4.32 -7.76
CA SER A 52 -9.10 -5.29 -8.55
C SER A 52 -8.28 -6.18 -7.62
N ASN A 53 -7.99 -7.39 -8.07
CA ASN A 53 -7.08 -8.31 -7.40
C ASN A 53 -5.66 -8.08 -7.91
N ALA A 54 -4.74 -7.67 -7.01
CA ALA A 54 -3.33 -7.45 -7.36
C ALA A 54 -2.68 -8.68 -8.04
N ARG A 55 -3.12 -9.90 -7.66
CA ARG A 55 -2.63 -11.18 -8.19
C ARG A 55 -2.99 -11.41 -9.66
N ASN A 56 -3.93 -10.66 -10.21
CA ASN A 56 -4.30 -10.76 -11.62
C ASN A 56 -3.36 -9.96 -12.53
N SER A 57 -2.47 -9.14 -11.98
CA SER A 57 -1.51 -8.38 -12.78
C SER A 57 -0.36 -9.28 -13.25
N SER A 58 -0.11 -9.31 -14.56
CA SER A 58 1.05 -10.00 -15.13
C SER A 58 2.39 -9.36 -14.76
N SER A 59 2.38 -8.10 -14.32
CA SER A 59 3.57 -7.38 -13.86
C SER A 59 3.84 -7.54 -12.35
N LEU A 60 3.00 -8.26 -11.60
CA LEU A 60 3.21 -8.45 -10.18
C LEU A 60 4.50 -9.24 -9.93
N LEU A 61 5.48 -8.60 -9.30
CA LEU A 61 6.73 -9.24 -8.89
C LEU A 61 6.57 -9.90 -7.53
N GLU A 62 5.95 -9.19 -6.59
CA GLU A 62 5.87 -9.64 -5.20
C GLU A 62 4.62 -9.09 -4.52
N LEU A 63 4.03 -9.93 -3.66
CA LEU A 63 2.95 -9.56 -2.78
C LEU A 63 3.39 -9.77 -1.33
N VAL A 64 3.86 -8.70 -0.70
CA VAL A 64 4.39 -8.75 0.67
C VAL A 64 3.23 -8.66 1.65
N TYR A 65 2.92 -9.77 2.33
CA TYR A 65 1.93 -9.79 3.41
C TYR A 65 2.39 -8.93 4.59
N LEU A 66 1.51 -8.04 5.09
CA LEU A 66 1.75 -7.23 6.27
C LEU A 66 1.07 -7.83 7.50
N CYS A 67 -0.26 -7.83 7.51
CA CYS A 67 -1.10 -8.30 8.61
C CYS A 67 -2.54 -8.56 8.13
N HIS A 68 -3.40 -9.02 9.04
CA HIS A 68 -4.85 -8.96 8.86
C HIS A 68 -5.41 -7.69 9.52
N VAL A 69 -6.41 -7.09 8.89
CA VAL A 69 -7.18 -5.96 9.45
C VAL A 69 -8.64 -6.36 9.58
N ASP A 70 -9.33 -5.82 10.58
CA ASP A 70 -10.77 -6.01 10.73
C ASP A 70 -11.51 -5.35 9.55
N ASN A 71 -12.49 -6.03 8.97
CA ASN A 71 -13.22 -5.52 7.81
C ASN A 71 -13.94 -4.19 8.10
N SER A 72 -14.31 -3.92 9.35
CA SER A 72 -14.85 -2.62 9.77
C SER A 72 -13.88 -1.45 9.56
N LYS A 73 -12.57 -1.73 9.45
CA LYS A 73 -11.51 -0.74 9.21
C LYS A 73 -11.22 -0.49 7.74
N ILE A 74 -11.83 -1.21 6.81
CA ILE A 74 -11.57 -1.05 5.36
C ILE A 74 -11.87 0.39 4.90
N ASN A 75 -12.97 0.98 5.36
CA ASN A 75 -13.29 2.36 4.99
C ASN A 75 -12.33 3.36 5.63
N ASP A 76 -11.88 3.12 6.87
CA ASP A 76 -10.86 3.96 7.52
C ASP A 76 -9.54 3.94 6.73
N ILE A 77 -9.14 2.78 6.17
CA ILE A 77 -7.93 2.64 5.33
C ILE A 77 -8.08 3.42 4.02
N LYS A 78 -9.22 3.28 3.34
CA LYS A 78 -9.52 4.02 2.10
C LYS A 78 -9.48 5.53 2.33
N ASP A 79 -10.11 5.97 3.41
CA ASP A 79 -10.16 7.37 3.81
C ASP A 79 -8.76 7.92 4.11
N ALA A 80 -7.93 7.15 4.83
CA ALA A 80 -6.54 7.53 5.10
C ALA A 80 -5.77 7.71 3.78
N ALA A 81 -5.80 6.71 2.90
CA ALA A 81 -5.11 6.74 1.62
C ALA A 81 -5.56 7.91 0.73
N GLN A 82 -6.86 8.20 0.68
CA GLN A 82 -7.40 9.29 -0.14
C GLN A 82 -7.07 10.69 0.41
N LYS A 83 -6.95 10.84 1.74
CA LYS A 83 -6.73 12.13 2.40
C LYS A 83 -5.25 12.48 2.58
N MET A 84 -4.35 11.54 2.34
CA MET A 84 -2.92 11.79 2.38
C MET A 84 -2.49 12.90 1.43
N THR A 85 -1.52 13.68 1.88
CA THR A 85 -0.85 14.66 1.02
C THR A 85 0.08 13.91 0.07
N ILE A 86 0.00 14.24 -1.22
CA ILE A 86 0.93 13.73 -2.24
C ILE A 86 1.93 14.83 -2.51
N HIS A 87 3.20 14.56 -2.20
CA HIS A 87 4.29 15.54 -2.23
C HIS A 87 4.81 15.83 -3.65
N ASN A 88 3.95 16.35 -4.51
CA ASN A 88 4.27 16.69 -5.90
C ASN A 88 5.30 17.82 -6.03
N GLU A 89 5.53 18.59 -4.97
CA GLU A 89 6.60 19.57 -4.88
C GLU A 89 8.00 18.95 -4.80
N ALA A 90 8.12 17.68 -4.41
CA ALA A 90 9.38 16.98 -4.20
C ALA A 90 9.71 16.05 -5.39
N PRO A 91 10.74 16.35 -6.22
CA PRO A 91 11.08 15.53 -7.39
C PRO A 91 11.49 14.09 -7.08
N GLY A 92 11.98 13.83 -5.87
CA GLY A 92 12.35 12.48 -5.42
C GLY A 92 11.16 11.63 -4.97
N TYR A 93 10.02 12.26 -4.66
CA TYR A 93 8.85 11.57 -4.14
C TYR A 93 8.25 10.63 -5.19
N ASN A 94 7.92 9.41 -4.77
CA ASN A 94 7.34 8.41 -5.65
C ASN A 94 6.35 7.49 -4.91
N CYS A 95 5.85 6.47 -5.63
CA CYS A 95 4.86 5.54 -5.08
C CYS A 95 5.36 4.73 -3.88
N GLN A 96 6.66 4.46 -3.77
CA GLN A 96 7.24 3.74 -2.63
C GLN A 96 7.16 4.60 -1.37
N ASP A 97 7.52 5.88 -1.47
CA ASP A 97 7.42 6.85 -0.38
C ASP A 97 5.97 6.99 0.10
N TYR A 98 5.03 7.17 -0.84
CA TYR A 98 3.60 7.23 -0.54
C TYR A 98 3.09 6.00 0.21
N ILE A 99 3.52 4.80 -0.19
CA ILE A 99 3.10 3.57 0.50
C ILE A 99 3.70 3.47 1.89
N LEU A 100 4.96 3.85 2.10
CA LEU A 100 5.58 3.84 3.42
C LEU A 100 4.92 4.86 4.36
N GLU A 101 4.66 6.07 3.88
CA GLU A 101 3.91 7.11 4.60
C GLU A 101 2.48 6.67 4.92
N LEU A 102 1.80 5.97 3.99
CA LEU A 102 0.48 5.40 4.25
C LEU A 102 0.53 4.36 5.36
N LEU A 103 1.57 3.52 5.41
CA LEU A 103 1.74 2.58 6.51
C LEU A 103 1.96 3.31 7.85
N ASP A 104 2.72 4.40 7.87
CA ASP A 104 2.85 5.26 9.07
C ASP A 104 1.49 5.81 9.52
N GLU A 105 0.70 6.37 8.59
CA GLU A 105 -0.63 6.90 8.88
C GLU A 105 -1.56 5.81 9.45
N LEU A 106 -1.52 4.59 8.92
CA LEU A 106 -2.31 3.46 9.43
C LEU A 106 -1.88 3.03 10.85
N GLU A 107 -0.60 3.14 11.18
CA GLU A 107 -0.10 2.92 12.55
C GLU A 107 -0.58 4.02 13.50
N GLU A 108 -0.44 5.29 13.10
CA GLU A 108 -0.82 6.45 13.91
C GLU A 108 -2.33 6.47 14.22
N LYS A 109 -3.16 6.07 13.26
CA LYS A 109 -4.61 5.92 13.43
C LYS A 109 -5.02 4.66 14.20
N ASN A 110 -4.06 3.83 14.67
CA ASN A 110 -4.31 2.54 15.32
C ASN A 110 -5.17 1.58 14.46
N ILE A 111 -5.11 1.71 13.14
CA ILE A 111 -5.75 0.76 12.21
C ILE A 111 -4.90 -0.51 12.13
N VAL A 112 -3.58 -0.35 12.15
CA VAL A 112 -2.61 -1.44 12.27
C VAL A 112 -1.85 -1.30 13.59
N ASP A 113 -1.70 -2.40 14.33
CA ASP A 113 -0.95 -2.39 15.59
C ASP A 113 0.56 -2.44 15.32
N ARG A 114 1.22 -1.29 15.43
CA ARG A 114 2.68 -1.16 15.30
C ARG A 114 3.51 -1.99 16.28
N ARG A 115 2.90 -2.52 17.34
CA ARG A 115 3.57 -3.39 18.33
C ARG A 115 3.50 -4.86 17.94
N ASN A 116 2.67 -5.24 16.97
CA ASN A 116 2.56 -6.59 16.47
C ASN A 116 3.88 -7.01 15.79
N GLN A 117 4.56 -8.02 16.36
CA GLN A 117 5.89 -8.42 15.90
C GLN A 117 5.90 -8.96 14.47
N SER A 118 4.84 -9.68 14.05
CA SER A 118 4.72 -10.16 12.67
C SER A 118 4.58 -9.00 11.70
N TYR A 119 3.71 -8.03 12.02
CA TYR A 119 3.55 -6.83 11.21
C TYR A 119 4.87 -6.05 11.12
N LYS A 120 5.55 -5.79 12.25
CA LYS A 120 6.86 -5.11 12.26
C LYS A 120 7.90 -5.80 11.38
N SER A 121 8.02 -7.13 11.49
CA SER A 121 8.95 -7.90 10.67
C SER A 121 8.60 -7.82 9.18
N ASN A 122 7.31 -7.78 8.84
CA ASN A 122 6.87 -7.71 7.45
C ASN A 122 6.99 -6.31 6.87
N ARG A 123 6.67 -5.27 7.66
CA ARG A 123 6.92 -3.86 7.31
C ARG A 123 8.39 -3.63 7.02
N LYS A 124 9.29 -4.15 7.86
CA LYS A 124 10.74 -4.05 7.62
C LYS A 124 11.18 -4.68 6.29
N LYS A 125 10.56 -5.80 5.88
CA LYS A 125 10.82 -6.41 4.56
C LYS A 125 10.36 -5.51 3.40
N VAL A 126 9.31 -4.72 3.59
CA VAL A 126 8.86 -3.73 2.61
C VAL A 126 9.88 -2.59 2.55
N GLU A 127 10.26 -2.01 3.69
CA GLU A 127 11.28 -0.94 3.78
C GLU A 127 12.61 -1.36 3.12
N ASP A 128 13.07 -2.59 3.35
CA ASP A 128 14.30 -3.13 2.73
C ASP A 128 14.24 -3.30 1.20
N LYS A 129 13.05 -3.16 0.60
CA LYS A 129 12.87 -3.20 -0.85
C LYS A 129 12.83 -1.81 -1.48
N GLN A 130 12.83 -0.74 -0.68
CA GLN A 130 12.78 0.63 -1.20
C GLN A 130 14.00 0.90 -2.09
N GLU A 131 13.76 1.46 -3.27
CA GLU A 131 14.76 1.81 -4.26
C GLU A 131 15.05 3.32 -4.21
N GLY A 132 16.27 3.72 -4.59
CA GLY A 132 16.62 5.15 -4.72
C GLY A 132 16.99 5.87 -3.41
N VAL A 133 17.03 5.16 -2.28
CA VAL A 133 17.63 5.64 -1.02
C VAL A 133 19.15 5.46 -1.07
N ASN A 134 19.86 6.46 -1.62
CA ASN A 134 21.32 6.60 -1.55
C ASN A 134 21.69 7.94 -0.90
#